data_AF-A0A2T5HNU0-F1
#
_entry.id   AF-A0A2T5HNU0-F1
#
_cell.length_a   1.000
_cell.length_b   1.000
_cell.length_c   1.000
_cell.angle_alpha   90.00
_cell.angle_beta   90.00
_cell.angle_gamma   90.00
#
_symmetry.space_group_name_H-M   'P 1'
#
loop_
_entity.id
_entity.type
_entity.pdbx_description
1 polymer ?
#
loop_
_entity_poly.entity_id
_entity_poly.type
_entity_poly.pdbx_seq_one_letter_code
_entity_poly.pdbx_strand_id
1 'polypeptide(L)'
;MTTTESTKPVTIAVSFCKNDGKALFGVKAGMPVGYALEQASILMKCVEWLMLNGTGKSVETDTAQYLNDMARALVDACHPAV
;
A
#
# COMPACT_ATOMS: atom_id res chain seq x y z
N MET A 1 24.74 -22.61 21.52
CA MET A 1 24.87 -21.61 20.45
C MET A 1 23.51 -21.46 19.81
N THR A 2 22.82 -20.36 20.12
CA THR A 2 21.43 -20.09 19.73
C THR A 2 21.35 -19.84 18.23
N THR A 3 20.51 -20.63 17.58
CA THR A 3 20.10 -20.53 16.18
C THR A 3 19.59 -19.11 15.91
N THR A 4 20.22 -18.41 14.97
CA THR A 4 19.72 -17.14 14.43
C THR A 4 18.41 -17.40 13.69
N GLU A 5 17.28 -17.10 14.34
CA GLU A 5 15.99 -17.00 13.66
C GLU A 5 16.12 -15.93 12.57
N SER A 6 16.10 -16.35 11.31
CA SER A 6 16.02 -15.45 10.16
C SER A 6 14.60 -14.87 10.13
N THR A 7 14.37 -13.79 10.87
CA THR A 7 13.10 -13.07 10.87
C THR A 7 12.86 -12.49 9.49
N LYS A 8 11.83 -12.99 8.80
CA LYS A 8 11.41 -12.47 7.50
C LYS A 8 11.14 -10.96 7.61
N PRO A 9 11.49 -10.15 6.60
CA PRO A 9 11.26 -8.72 6.65
C PRO A 9 9.78 -8.42 6.81
N VAL A 10 9.48 -7.45 7.66
CA VAL A 10 8.12 -6.97 7.94
C VAL A 10 7.99 -5.49 7.65
N THR A 11 6.77 -5.05 7.38
CA THR A 11 6.43 -3.66 7.11
C THR A 11 6.71 -2.75 8.31
N ILE A 12 6.97 -1.48 8.03
CA ILE A 12 6.92 -0.38 8.99
C ILE A 12 5.55 0.33 8.94
N ALA A 13 5.29 1.19 9.93
CA ALA A 13 4.07 1.98 9.93
C ALA A 13 4.20 3.16 8.95
N VAL A 14 3.24 3.29 8.03
CA VAL A 14 3.17 4.39 7.06
C VAL A 14 1.77 4.97 7.05
N SER A 15 1.64 6.29 7.18
CA SER A 15 0.35 6.98 7.09
C SER A 15 0.23 7.74 5.77
N PHE A 16 -0.94 7.71 5.14
CA PHE A 16 -1.17 8.29 3.82
C PHE A 16 -2.59 8.86 3.70
N CYS A 17 -2.87 9.55 2.58
CA CYS A 17 -4.10 10.35 2.34
C CYS A 17 -4.40 11.31 3.50
N LYS A 18 -3.68 12.43 3.55
CA LYS A 18 -3.88 13.45 4.60
C LYS A 18 -5.05 14.36 4.23
N ASN A 19 -5.98 14.55 5.17
CA ASN A 19 -7.02 15.57 5.11
C ASN A 19 -6.96 16.42 6.39
N ASP A 20 -6.92 17.74 6.27
CA ASP A 20 -6.75 18.69 7.39
C ASP A 20 -5.60 18.31 8.35
N GLY A 21 -4.47 17.87 7.79
CA GLY A 21 -3.29 17.47 8.55
C GLY A 21 -3.39 16.10 9.25
N LYS A 22 -4.53 15.41 9.17
CA LYS A 22 -4.73 14.06 9.72
C LYS A 22 -4.72 13.02 8.61
N ALA A 23 -3.97 11.94 8.80
CA ALA A 23 -4.00 10.82 7.88
C ALA A 23 -5.32 10.05 8.01
N LEU A 24 -5.96 9.77 6.88
CA LEU A 24 -7.18 8.98 6.83
C LEU A 24 -6.88 7.47 6.87
N PHE A 25 -5.72 7.08 6.33
CA PHE A 25 -5.32 5.68 6.21
C PHE A 25 -3.87 5.45 6.67
N GLY A 26 -3.55 4.19 6.95
CA GLY A 26 -2.18 3.78 7.23
C GLY A 26 -1.96 2.28 7.12
N VAL A 27 -0.72 1.93 6.78
CA VAL A 27 -0.18 0.56 6.86
C VAL A 27 0.34 0.35 8.28
N LYS A 28 -0.04 -0.77 8.91
CA LYS A 28 0.48 -1.16 10.23
C LYS A 28 1.83 -1.86 10.07
N ALA A 29 2.70 -1.69 11.05
CA ALA A 29 3.95 -2.43 11.13
C ALA A 29 3.71 -3.91 11.45
N GLY A 30 4.65 -4.77 11.06
CA GLY A 30 4.67 -6.19 11.42
C GLY A 30 4.01 -7.14 10.40
N MET A 31 3.54 -6.64 9.27
CA MET A 31 3.05 -7.49 8.18
C MET A 31 4.23 -8.04 7.38
N PRO A 32 4.27 -9.33 7.00
CA PRO A 32 5.34 -9.85 6.13
C PRO A 32 5.42 -9.09 4.81
N VAL A 33 6.61 -8.63 4.43
CA VAL A 33 6.83 -7.82 3.21
C VAL A 33 6.33 -8.51 1.95
N GLY A 34 6.56 -9.82 1.80
CA GLY A 34 6.07 -10.57 0.63
C GLY A 34 4.54 -10.48 0.48
N TYR A 35 3.81 -10.57 1.58
CA TYR A 35 2.36 -10.44 1.58
C TYR A 35 1.94 -8.98 1.29
N ALA A 36 2.61 -8.00 1.87
CA ALA A 36 2.31 -6.58 1.60
C ALA A 36 2.52 -6.21 0.11
N LEU A 37 3.59 -6.71 -0.52
CA LEU A 37 3.85 -6.50 -1.95
C LEU A 37 2.83 -7.21 -2.85
N GLU A 38 2.37 -8.40 -2.46
CA GLU A 38 1.29 -9.08 -3.16
C GLU A 38 -0.01 -8.27 -3.10
N GLN A 39 -0.36 -7.71 -1.93
CA GLN A 39 -1.52 -6.82 -1.80
C GLN A 39 -1.37 -5.55 -2.65
N ALA A 40 -0.17 -4.95 -2.70
CA ALA A 40 0.11 -3.80 -3.56
C ALA A 40 -0.10 -4.15 -5.05
N SER A 41 0.34 -5.33 -5.48
CA SER A 41 0.12 -5.81 -6.86
C SER A 41 -1.36 -5.98 -7.18
N ILE A 42 -2.16 -6.53 -6.26
CA ILE A 42 -3.61 -6.67 -6.43
C ILE A 42 -4.28 -5.30 -6.60
N LEU A 43 -3.93 -4.33 -5.76
CA LEU A 43 -4.47 -2.97 -5.84
C LEU A 43 -4.13 -2.30 -7.18
N MET A 44 -2.90 -2.47 -7.67
CA MET A 44 -2.49 -1.94 -8.98
C MET A 44 -3.28 -2.56 -10.14
N LYS A 45 -3.63 -3.86 -10.06
CA LYS A 45 -4.51 -4.48 -11.06
C LYS A 45 -5.91 -3.87 -11.04
N CYS A 46 -6.43 -3.51 -9.87
CA CYS A 46 -7.71 -2.79 -9.76
C CYS A 46 -7.63 -1.40 -10.37
N VAL A 47 -6.53 -0.67 -10.14
CA VAL A 47 -6.28 0.65 -10.75
C VAL A 47 -6.23 0.53 -12.28
N GLU A 48 -5.45 -0.42 -12.80
CA GLU A 48 -5.37 -0.69 -14.25
C GLU A 48 -6.75 -0.99 -14.83
N TRP A 49 -7.52 -1.86 -14.18
CA TRP A 49 -8.86 -2.20 -14.63
C TRP A 49 -9.79 -0.98 -14.66
N LEU A 50 -9.78 -0.14 -13.62
CA LEU A 50 -10.59 1.08 -13.56
C LEU A 50 -10.18 2.09 -14.63
N MET A 51 -8.88 2.24 -14.91
CA MET A 51 -8.40 3.15 -15.95
C MET A 51 -8.77 2.68 -17.36
N LEU A 52 -8.81 1.36 -17.61
CA LEU A 52 -9.13 0.80 -18.91
C LEU A 52 -10.63 0.63 -19.17
N ASN A 53 -11.44 0.39 -18.12
CA ASN A 53 -12.86 0.03 -18.24
C ASN A 53 -13.81 1.06 -17.62
N GLY A 54 -13.28 2.06 -16.91
CA GLY A 54 -14.08 3.08 -16.26
C GLY A 54 -14.82 3.96 -17.27
N THR A 55 -15.95 4.50 -16.83
CA THR A 55 -16.72 5.51 -17.58
C THR A 55 -16.05 6.89 -17.58
N GLY A 56 -14.94 7.06 -16.86
CA GLY A 56 -14.21 8.32 -16.72
C GLY A 56 -14.89 9.30 -15.78
N LYS A 57 -15.84 8.84 -14.95
CA LYS A 57 -16.50 9.68 -13.96
C LYS A 57 -15.56 9.98 -12.81
N SER A 58 -15.71 11.17 -12.21
CA SER A 58 -14.92 11.61 -11.05
C SER A 58 -14.78 10.53 -9.98
N VAL A 59 -15.88 9.84 -9.63
CA VAL A 59 -15.89 8.79 -8.61
C VAL A 59 -14.92 7.65 -8.93
N GLU A 60 -14.84 7.22 -10.20
CA GLU A 60 -13.94 6.13 -10.61
C GLU A 60 -12.49 6.60 -10.61
N THR A 61 -12.23 7.83 -11.05
CA THR A 61 -10.91 8.47 -10.98
C THR A 61 -10.45 8.64 -9.54
N ASP A 62 -11.31 9.13 -8.65
CA ASP A 62 -11.02 9.28 -7.22
C ASP A 62 -10.75 7.92 -6.58
N THR A 63 -11.53 6.90 -6.93
CA THR A 63 -11.33 5.53 -6.46
C THR A 63 -9.97 4.99 -6.91
N ALA A 64 -9.61 5.18 -8.19
CA ALA A 64 -8.31 4.76 -8.71
C ALA A 64 -7.15 5.49 -8.02
N GLN A 65 -7.30 6.78 -7.72
CA GLN A 65 -6.33 7.58 -6.96
C GLN A 65 -6.11 7.00 -5.56
N TYR A 66 -7.18 6.69 -4.82
CA TYR A 66 -7.06 6.09 -3.49
C TYR A 66 -6.41 4.71 -3.52
N LEU A 67 -6.78 3.85 -4.47
CA LEU A 67 -6.18 2.51 -4.61
C LEU A 67 -4.69 2.60 -4.95
N ASN A 68 -4.30 3.56 -5.79
CA ASN A 68 -2.92 3.84 -6.12
C ASN A 68 -2.13 4.34 -4.90
N ASP A 69 -2.70 5.25 -4.11
CA ASP A 69 -2.08 5.71 -2.86
C ASP A 69 -1.94 4.59 -1.82
N MET A 70 -2.90 3.68 -1.73
CA MET A 70 -2.81 2.48 -0.89
C MET A 70 -1.68 1.55 -1.33
N ALA A 71 -1.58 1.28 -2.64
CA ALA A 71 -0.53 0.43 -3.20
C ALA A 71 0.86 1.03 -2.95
N ARG A 72 1.01 2.33 -3.18
CA ARG A 72 2.24 3.07 -2.87
C ARG A 72 2.60 3.00 -1.39
N ALA A 73 1.63 3.23 -0.50
CA ALA A 73 1.88 3.15 0.94
C ALA A 73 2.34 1.76 1.40
N LEU A 74 1.84 0.68 0.79
CA LEU A 74 2.32 -0.68 1.04
C LEU A 74 3.77 -0.87 0.59
N VAL A 75 4.13 -0.36 -0.59
CA VAL A 75 5.50 -0.41 -1.12
C VAL A 75 6.46 0.40 -0.25
N ASP A 76 6.05 1.61 0.15
CA ASP A 76 6.82 2.46 1.06
C ASP A 76 7.00 1.79 2.41
N ALA A 77 5.97 1.13 2.93
CA ALA A 77 6.05 0.39 4.18
C ALA A 77 6.98 -0.83 4.12
N CYS A 78 7.29 -1.34 2.93
CA CYS A 78 8.24 -2.45 2.74
C CYS A 78 9.70 -2.01 2.70
N HIS A 79 9.97 -0.73 2.45
CA HIS A 79 11.31 -0.16 2.39
C HIS A 79 11.49 0.85 3.52
N PRO A 80 12.17 0.50 4.62
CA PRO A 80 12.53 1.52 5.59
C PRO A 80 13.36 2.59 4.86
N ALA A 81 12.86 3.83 4.83
CA ALA A 81 13.66 4.95 4.37
C ALA A 81 14.92 5.02 5.25
N VAL A 82 16.08 4.85 4.62
CA VAL A 82 17.40 4.96 5.26
C VAL A 82 17.66 6.39 5.67
#